data_AF-A0A4Y2N8Z3-F1
#
_entry.id   AF-A0A4Y2N8Z3-F1
#
_cell.length_a   1.000
_cell.length_b   1.000
_cell.length_c   1.000
_cell.angle_alpha   90.00
_cell.angle_beta   90.00
_cell.angle_gamma   90.00
#
_symmetry.space_group_name_H-M   'P 1'
#
loop_
_entity.id
_entity.type
_entity.pdbx_description
1 polymer ?
#
loop_
_entity_poly.entity_id
_entity_poly.type
_entity_poly.pdbx_seq_one_letter_code
_entity_poly.pdbx_strand_id
1 'polypeptide(L)'
;MPHPHLSVLMALQNYHINHELIRWIRLHLDENIALHWVKAHIGIEGNETAGRAAKGAAAKETVDTPLGIPQSSIKRQLKDLLIADWQQRWDRSGENGRFTHAIFPKVSRSRCLFNGYDIQAVSNHGLCPQYLRRFNLRTCSCRCGEDERDDIHHFIFTCPLLGHLRKRISPGDDILRVLSHPILREEMRTLLRTVYLNESNIFQEL
;
A
#
# COMPACT_ATOMS: atom_id res chain seq x y z
N MET A 1 21.66 -3.65 -0.88
CA MET A 1 21.49 -2.59 -1.90
C MET A 1 21.80 -3.19 -3.26
N PRO A 2 20.96 -3.04 -4.29
CA PRO A 2 21.24 -3.61 -5.60
C PRO A 2 22.34 -2.80 -6.29
N HIS A 3 23.42 -3.45 -6.72
CA HIS A 3 24.52 -2.83 -7.45
C HIS A 3 24.04 -2.35 -8.84
N PRO A 4 24.01 -1.03 -9.12
CA PRO A 4 23.44 -0.50 -10.37
C PRO A 4 24.20 -0.92 -11.64
N HIS A 5 25.47 -1.30 -11.51
CA HIS A 5 26.41 -1.48 -12.64
C HIS A 5 26.51 -2.92 -13.16
N LEU A 6 25.87 -3.90 -12.50
CA LEU A 6 25.76 -5.28 -13.03
C LEU A 6 24.67 -5.39 -14.12
N SER A 7 23.79 -4.38 -14.19
CA SER A 7 22.58 -4.41 -15.02
C SER A 7 22.85 -4.55 -16.53
N VAL A 8 23.88 -3.90 -17.08
CA VAL A 8 24.15 -3.92 -18.53
C VAL A 8 24.77 -5.24 -18.98
N LEU A 9 25.79 -5.74 -18.27
CA LEU A 9 26.38 -7.05 -18.58
C LEU A 9 25.33 -8.17 -18.41
N MET A 10 24.53 -8.12 -17.34
CA MET A 10 23.41 -9.05 -17.16
C MET A 10 22.34 -8.89 -18.24
N ALA A 11 22.04 -7.67 -18.68
CA ALA A 11 21.08 -7.43 -19.77
C ALA A 11 21.57 -7.98 -21.11
N LEU A 12 22.87 -7.87 -21.40
CA LEU A 12 23.49 -8.44 -22.61
C LEU A 12 23.50 -9.97 -22.57
N GLN A 13 23.65 -10.58 -21.39
CA GLN A 13 23.59 -12.03 -21.19
C GLN A 13 22.17 -12.59 -21.17
N ASN A 14 21.15 -11.74 -20.99
CA ASN A 14 19.76 -12.17 -20.95
C ASN A 14 19.33 -12.74 -22.33
N TYR A 15 18.62 -13.86 -22.33
CA TYR A 15 18.10 -14.46 -23.55
C TYR A 15 16.99 -13.61 -24.18
N HIS A 16 16.22 -12.89 -23.36
CA HIS A 16 15.10 -12.07 -23.80
C HIS A 16 15.43 -10.57 -23.66
N ILE A 17 15.93 -9.96 -24.74
CA ILE A 17 16.30 -8.53 -24.76
C ILE A 17 15.11 -7.70 -25.24
N ASN A 18 14.56 -6.89 -24.32
CA ASN A 18 13.43 -6.00 -24.61
C ASN A 18 13.83 -4.56 -24.96
N HIS A 19 15.10 -4.19 -24.80
CA HIS A 19 15.59 -2.82 -25.01
C HIS A 19 16.39 -2.74 -26.30
N GLU A 20 15.99 -1.87 -27.24
CA GLU A 20 16.58 -1.75 -28.57
C GLU A 20 18.09 -1.47 -28.52
N LEU A 21 18.55 -0.58 -27.63
CA LEU A 21 19.98 -0.30 -27.47
C LEU A 21 20.79 -1.53 -27.04
N ILE A 22 20.29 -2.37 -26.13
CA ILE A 22 20.99 -3.58 -25.68
C ILE A 22 21.03 -4.61 -26.81
N ARG A 23 19.97 -4.69 -27.61
CA ARG A 23 19.92 -5.53 -28.81
C ARG A 23 20.92 -5.05 -29.86
N TRP A 24 20.99 -3.75 -30.09
CA TRP A 24 21.95 -3.12 -31.00
C TRP A 24 23.38 -3.41 -30.55
N ILE A 25 23.72 -3.19 -29.28
CA ILE A 25 25.05 -3.48 -28.73
C ILE A 25 25.40 -4.97 -28.93
N ARG A 26 24.47 -5.88 -28.62
CA ARG A 26 24.71 -7.33 -28.77
C ARG A 26 24.96 -7.76 -30.22
N LEU A 27 24.28 -7.14 -31.18
CA LEU A 27 24.50 -7.41 -32.60
C LEU A 27 25.85 -6.91 -33.12
N HIS A 28 26.44 -5.90 -32.46
CA HIS A 28 27.69 -5.27 -32.89
C HIS A 28 28.89 -5.64 -32.00
N LEU A 29 28.69 -6.49 -30.98
CA LEU A 29 29.77 -7.15 -30.26
C LEU A 29 30.21 -8.35 -31.12
N ASP A 30 31.38 -8.24 -31.75
CA ASP A 30 31.99 -9.34 -32.47
C ASP A 30 32.79 -10.27 -31.54
N GLU A 31 33.29 -11.37 -32.10
CA GLU A 31 34.09 -12.38 -31.37
C GLU A 31 35.42 -11.87 -30.82
N ASN A 32 35.85 -10.66 -31.22
CA ASN A 32 37.11 -10.05 -30.79
C ASN A 32 36.94 -9.08 -29.60
N ILE A 33 35.71 -8.80 -29.17
CA ILE A 33 35.43 -7.86 -28.08
C ILE A 33 34.92 -8.59 -26.84
N ALA A 34 35.75 -8.61 -25.79
CA ALA A 34 35.37 -9.12 -24.47
C ALA A 34 35.00 -7.97 -23.51
N LEU A 35 33.83 -8.09 -22.87
CA LEU A 35 33.38 -7.12 -21.86
C LEU A 35 33.63 -7.68 -20.46
N HIS A 36 34.37 -6.93 -19.64
CA HIS A 36 34.68 -7.29 -18.26
C HIS A 36 34.21 -6.21 -17.29
N TRP A 37 33.73 -6.65 -16.12
CA TRP A 37 33.53 -5.74 -15.00
C TRP A 37 34.87 -5.52 -14.28
N VAL A 38 35.20 -4.26 -14.01
CA VAL A 38 36.35 -3.87 -13.21
C VAL A 38 35.91 -3.01 -12.04
N LYS A 39 36.58 -3.17 -10.90
CA LYS A 39 36.29 -2.39 -9.69
C LYS A 39 36.72 -0.93 -9.90
N ALA A 40 35.91 0.00 -9.42
CA ALA A 40 36.27 1.42 -9.39
C ALA A 40 37.30 1.73 -8.28
N HIS A 41 38.11 2.76 -8.49
CA HIS A 41 39.01 3.34 -7.48
C HIS A 41 40.10 2.38 -6.98
N ILE A 42 40.60 1.52 -7.87
CA ILE A 42 41.74 0.63 -7.59
C ILE A 42 42.98 0.98 -8.43
N GLY A 43 42.96 2.14 -9.12
CA GLY A 43 44.12 2.63 -9.86
C GLY A 43 44.27 2.08 -11.28
N ILE A 44 43.24 1.46 -11.86
CA ILE A 44 43.25 1.12 -13.29
C ILE A 44 43.14 2.41 -14.09
N GLU A 45 44.24 2.83 -14.71
CA GLU A 45 44.39 4.14 -15.36
C GLU A 45 43.24 4.50 -16.31
N GLY A 46 42.86 3.57 -17.20
CA GLY A 46 41.76 3.79 -18.14
C GLY A 46 40.40 3.99 -17.45
N ASN A 47 40.10 3.21 -16.41
CA ASN A 47 38.86 3.34 -15.65
C ASN A 47 38.81 4.64 -14.83
N GLU A 48 39.93 5.01 -14.18
CA GLU A 48 40.03 6.27 -13.46
C GLU A 48 39.92 7.48 -14.41
N THR A 49 40.51 7.38 -15.61
CA THR A 49 40.41 8.43 -16.64
C THR A 49 38.98 8.58 -17.14
N ALA A 50 38.29 7.48 -17.43
CA ALA A 50 36.88 7.50 -17.80
C ALA A 50 36.00 8.09 -16.68
N GLY A 51 36.26 7.73 -15.43
CA GLY A 51 35.58 8.28 -14.26
C GLY A 51 35.80 9.79 -14.08
N ARG A 52 37.04 10.27 -14.25
CA ARG A 52 37.36 11.71 -14.23
C ARG A 52 36.64 12.46 -15.36
N ALA A 53 36.61 11.89 -16.57
CA ALA A 53 35.91 12.47 -17.70
C ALA A 53 34.40 12.57 -17.44
N ALA A 54 33.77 11.49 -16.96
CA ALA A 54 32.34 11.48 -16.62
C ALA A 54 32.01 12.50 -15.50
N LYS A 55 32.86 12.60 -14.47
CA LYS A 55 32.71 13.60 -13.41
C LYS A 55 32.87 15.02 -13.92
N GLY A 56 33.84 15.26 -14.80
CA GLY A 56 34.03 16.55 -15.46
C GLY A 56 32.81 16.94 -16.29
N ALA A 57 32.26 16.01 -17.07
CA ALA A 57 31.04 16.24 -17.84
C ALA A 57 29.83 16.54 -16.95
N ALA A 58 29.65 15.81 -15.84
CA ALA A 58 28.56 16.03 -14.90
C ALA A 58 28.61 17.40 -14.17
N ALA A 59 29.80 18.02 -14.11
CA ALA A 59 30.01 19.32 -13.48
C ALA A 59 29.89 20.51 -14.46
N LYS A 60 29.70 20.26 -15.76
CA LYS A 60 29.49 21.33 -16.75
C LYS A 60 28.15 22.03 -16.50
N GLU A 61 28.14 23.36 -16.64
CA GLU A 61 26.90 24.16 -16.58
C GLU A 61 26.01 23.95 -17.82
N THR A 62 26.61 23.56 -18.94
CA THR A 62 25.92 23.35 -20.22
C THR A 62 25.89 21.88 -20.61
N VAL A 63 24.73 21.42 -21.07
CA VAL A 63 24.53 20.06 -21.56
C VAL A 63 25.04 19.95 -23.01
N ASP A 64 26.08 19.14 -23.23
CA ASP A 64 26.68 18.94 -24.56
C ASP A 64 25.72 18.21 -25.54
N THR A 65 24.87 17.32 -25.02
CA THR A 65 23.88 16.57 -25.81
C THR A 65 22.56 16.53 -25.06
N PRO A 66 21.54 17.31 -25.50
CA PRO A 66 20.25 17.33 -24.83
C PRO A 66 19.56 15.99 -25.05
N LEU A 67 19.55 15.15 -24.01
CA LEU A 67 18.71 13.97 -23.96
C LEU A 67 17.29 14.42 -23.61
N GLY A 68 16.30 13.92 -24.34
CA GLY A 68 14.89 14.15 -24.01
C GLY A 68 14.53 13.61 -22.62
N ILE A 69 13.38 14.04 -22.08
CA ILE A 69 12.91 13.55 -20.78
C ILE A 69 12.53 12.07 -20.92
N PRO A 70 13.09 11.16 -20.10
CA PRO A 70 12.69 9.76 -20.12
C PRO A 70 11.20 9.61 -19.85
N GLN A 71 10.52 8.76 -20.61
CA GLN A 71 9.09 8.48 -20.39
C GLN A 71 8.81 8.00 -18.95
N SER A 72 9.76 7.29 -18.34
CA SER A 72 9.69 6.87 -16.92
C SER A 72 9.62 8.05 -15.96
N SER A 73 10.35 9.14 -16.23
CA SER A 73 10.32 10.38 -15.44
C SER A 73 8.96 11.05 -15.52
N ILE A 74 8.39 11.16 -16.72
CA ILE A 74 7.03 11.71 -16.92
C ILE A 74 5.99 10.84 -16.20
N LYS A 75 6.06 9.51 -16.37
CA LYS A 75 5.17 8.55 -15.68
C LYS A 75 5.28 8.66 -14.16
N ARG A 76 6.47 8.91 -13.61
CA ARG A 76 6.66 9.11 -12.17
C ARG A 76 5.98 10.40 -11.71
N GLN A 77 6.26 11.52 -12.38
CA GLN A 77 5.65 12.82 -12.05
C GLN A 77 4.12 12.76 -12.10
N LEU A 78 3.55 12.13 -13.14
CA LEU A 78 2.11 11.93 -13.24
C LEU A 78 1.55 11.12 -12.07
N LYS A 79 2.23 10.04 -11.66
CA LYS A 79 1.81 9.25 -10.48
C LYS A 79 1.84 10.08 -9.20
N ASP A 80 2.85 10.92 -9.02
CA ASP A 80 2.99 11.77 -7.84
C ASP A 80 1.87 12.82 -7.79
N LEU A 81 1.56 13.46 -8.94
CA LEU A 81 0.44 14.40 -9.07
C LEU A 81 -0.91 13.73 -8.78
N LEU A 82 -1.14 12.54 -9.32
CA LEU A 82 -2.38 11.79 -9.09
C LEU A 82 -2.55 11.41 -7.61
N ILE A 83 -1.47 11.02 -6.93
CA ILE A 83 -1.50 10.70 -5.50
C ILE A 83 -1.77 11.95 -4.67
N ALA A 84 -1.18 13.09 -5.03
CA ALA A 84 -1.43 14.35 -4.34
C ALA A 84 -2.88 14.83 -4.50
N ASP A 85 -3.44 14.76 -5.72
CA ASP A 85 -4.85 15.07 -5.97
C ASP A 85 -5.79 14.11 -5.22
N TRP A 86 -5.49 12.80 -5.25
CA TRP A 86 -6.28 11.82 -4.48
C TRP A 86 -6.24 12.12 -2.97
N GLN A 87 -5.07 12.42 -2.41
CA GLN A 87 -4.93 12.80 -1.01
C GLN A 87 -5.71 14.09 -0.69
N GLN A 88 -5.64 15.10 -1.56
CA GLN A 88 -6.38 16.35 -1.36
C GLN A 88 -7.89 16.11 -1.33
N ARG A 89 -8.43 15.31 -2.26
CA ARG A 89 -9.84 14.91 -2.25
C ARG A 89 -10.19 14.09 -1.02
N TRP A 90 -9.29 13.21 -0.59
CA TRP A 90 -9.48 12.39 0.59
C TRP A 90 -9.54 13.21 1.88
N ASP A 91 -8.74 14.27 1.99
CA ASP A 91 -8.75 15.16 3.15
C ASP A 91 -9.94 16.13 3.14
N ARG A 92 -10.41 16.53 1.96
CA ARG A 92 -11.48 17.53 1.78
C ARG A 92 -12.89 16.97 1.61
N SER A 93 -13.05 15.67 1.38
CA SER A 93 -14.40 15.12 1.20
C SER A 93 -15.24 15.40 2.44
N GLY A 94 -16.52 15.73 2.26
CA GLY A 94 -17.47 16.01 3.35
C GLY A 94 -17.74 14.80 4.25
N GLU A 95 -18.97 14.63 4.71
CA GLU A 95 -19.31 13.61 5.72
C GLU A 95 -19.09 12.15 5.27
N ASN A 96 -19.05 11.90 3.97
CA ASN A 96 -18.87 10.55 3.44
C ASN A 96 -17.44 10.04 3.65
N GLY A 97 -17.32 8.78 4.09
CA GLY A 97 -16.04 8.09 4.26
C GLY A 97 -15.18 8.60 5.43
N ARG A 98 -15.66 9.52 6.27
CA ARG A 98 -14.89 10.08 7.40
C ARG A 98 -14.47 9.02 8.43
N PHE A 99 -15.28 7.99 8.63
CA PHE A 99 -14.91 6.84 9.47
C PHE A 99 -13.63 6.16 8.95
N THR A 100 -13.59 5.84 7.65
CA THR A 100 -12.40 5.24 7.02
C THR A 100 -11.24 6.21 6.96
N HIS A 101 -11.47 7.53 6.80
CA HIS A 101 -10.41 8.55 6.84
C HIS A 101 -9.75 8.64 8.21
N ALA A 102 -10.53 8.58 9.30
CA ALA A 102 -10.00 8.57 10.65
C ALA A 102 -9.03 7.39 10.89
N ILE A 103 -9.32 6.23 10.30
CA ILE A 103 -8.46 5.03 10.37
C ILE A 103 -7.28 5.14 9.39
N PHE A 104 -7.54 5.65 8.19
CA PHE A 104 -6.57 5.74 7.10
C PHE A 104 -6.45 7.16 6.55
N PRO A 105 -5.79 8.08 7.24
CA PRO A 105 -5.71 9.48 6.82
C PRO A 105 -4.88 9.64 5.54
N LYS A 106 -3.98 8.69 5.25
CA LYS A 106 -3.17 8.68 4.03
C LYS A 106 -3.66 7.66 3.01
N VAL A 107 -3.80 8.14 1.78
CA VAL A 107 -4.12 7.30 0.62
C VAL A 107 -2.94 6.37 0.33
N SER A 108 -3.24 5.15 -0.13
CA SER A 108 -2.22 4.16 -0.45
C SER A 108 -2.68 3.29 -1.60
N ARG A 109 -1.79 3.05 -2.56
CA ARG A 109 -2.01 2.13 -3.69
C ARG A 109 -1.77 0.67 -3.34
N SER A 110 -1.08 0.39 -2.24
CA SER A 110 -0.75 -0.97 -1.81
C SER A 110 -1.74 -1.53 -0.80
N ARG A 111 -2.60 -0.69 -0.22
CA ARG A 111 -3.61 -1.14 0.75
C ARG A 111 -4.69 -1.93 0.02
N CYS A 112 -4.81 -3.21 0.39
CA CYS A 112 -5.82 -4.08 -0.18
C CYS A 112 -6.50 -4.91 0.92
N LEU A 113 -7.82 -4.77 1.04
CA LEU A 113 -8.65 -5.54 1.95
C LEU A 113 -9.71 -6.25 1.11
N PHE A 114 -9.76 -7.58 1.20
CA PHE A 114 -10.67 -8.41 0.40
C PHE A 114 -11.72 -9.14 1.23
N ASN A 115 -11.46 -9.36 2.52
CA ASN A 115 -12.40 -10.06 3.38
C ASN A 115 -13.51 -9.10 3.82
N GLY A 116 -14.76 -9.56 3.75
CA GLY A 116 -15.93 -8.74 4.11
C GLY A 116 -15.86 -8.17 5.52
N TYR A 117 -15.45 -8.96 6.52
CA TYR A 117 -15.36 -8.49 7.91
C TYR A 117 -14.26 -7.44 8.11
N ASP A 118 -13.13 -7.57 7.41
CA ASP A 118 -12.08 -6.55 7.45
C ASP A 118 -12.57 -5.23 6.85
N ILE A 119 -13.36 -5.30 5.77
CA ILE A 119 -13.98 -4.12 5.14
C ILE A 119 -14.99 -3.49 6.09
N GLN A 120 -15.85 -4.28 6.73
CA GLN A 120 -16.81 -3.78 7.74
C GLN A 120 -16.08 -3.03 8.86
N ALA A 121 -14.98 -3.59 9.37
CA ALA A 121 -14.20 -2.98 10.45
C ALA A 121 -13.60 -1.61 10.11
N VAL A 122 -13.30 -1.33 8.84
CA VAL A 122 -12.69 -0.06 8.41
C VAL A 122 -13.64 0.91 7.72
N SER A 123 -14.81 0.45 7.30
CA SER A 123 -15.84 1.27 6.64
C SER A 123 -17.02 1.56 7.55
N ASN A 124 -17.19 0.76 8.61
CA ASN A 124 -18.41 0.72 9.41
C ASN A 124 -19.67 0.45 8.57
N HIS A 125 -19.49 -0.13 7.38
CA HIS A 125 -20.57 -0.55 6.49
C HIS A 125 -20.69 -2.05 6.59
N GLY A 126 -21.67 -2.52 7.36
CA GLY A 126 -21.82 -3.91 7.69
C GLY A 126 -23.06 -4.18 8.52
N LEU A 127 -23.09 -5.37 9.11
CA LEU A 127 -24.19 -5.77 9.99
C LEU A 127 -23.98 -5.14 11.39
N CYS A 128 -24.36 -3.88 11.54
CA CYS A 128 -24.42 -3.20 12.83
C CYS A 128 -25.67 -2.30 12.91
N PRO A 129 -26.34 -2.20 14.08
CA PRO A 129 -27.54 -1.39 14.21
C PRO A 129 -27.34 0.07 13.82
N GLN A 130 -26.17 0.65 14.07
CA GLN A 130 -25.85 2.01 13.63
C GLN A 130 -26.05 2.21 12.12
N TYR A 131 -25.47 1.32 11.32
CA TYR A 131 -25.52 1.38 9.86
C TYR A 131 -26.95 1.11 9.38
N LEU A 132 -27.59 0.09 9.93
CA LEU A 132 -28.96 -0.29 9.55
C LEU A 132 -29.98 0.82 9.83
N ARG A 133 -29.86 1.52 10.96
CA ARG A 133 -30.69 2.69 11.29
C ARG A 133 -30.38 3.85 10.35
N ARG A 134 -29.11 4.19 10.14
CA ARG A 134 -28.68 5.32 9.30
C ARG A 134 -29.19 5.21 7.86
N PHE A 135 -29.27 3.99 7.32
CA PHE A 135 -29.73 3.73 5.95
C PHE A 135 -31.21 3.33 5.88
N ASN A 136 -31.98 3.47 6.96
CA ASN A 136 -33.40 3.11 7.04
C ASN A 136 -33.68 1.65 6.61
N LEU A 137 -32.76 0.74 6.89
CA LEU A 137 -32.90 -0.68 6.58
C LEU A 137 -33.61 -1.44 7.70
N ARG A 138 -33.34 -1.06 8.95
CA ARG A 138 -34.02 -1.61 10.13
C ARG A 138 -33.84 -0.72 11.35
N THR A 139 -34.91 -0.52 12.10
CA THR A 139 -34.87 0.06 13.44
C THR A 139 -34.55 -1.02 14.46
N CYS A 140 -33.31 -1.05 14.94
CA CYS A 140 -32.84 -2.04 15.91
C CYS A 140 -31.71 -1.46 16.76
N SER A 141 -31.36 -2.08 17.88
CA SER A 141 -30.18 -1.78 18.71
C SER A 141 -29.47 -3.06 19.17
N CYS A 142 -28.27 -2.94 19.73
CA CYS A 142 -27.66 -4.06 20.45
C CYS A 142 -28.42 -4.32 21.75
N ARG A 143 -28.66 -5.60 22.06
CA ARG A 143 -29.29 -6.03 23.32
C ARG A 143 -28.45 -5.78 24.55
N CYS A 144 -27.15 -5.47 24.38
CA CYS A 144 -26.29 -5.18 25.52
C CYS A 144 -26.69 -3.89 26.26
N GLY A 145 -27.31 -2.93 25.57
CA GLY A 145 -27.77 -1.67 26.16
C GLY A 145 -26.67 -0.68 26.59
N GLU A 146 -25.39 -1.01 26.41
CA GLU A 146 -24.25 -0.23 26.94
C GLU A 146 -23.65 0.78 25.94
N ASP A 147 -24.09 0.78 24.68
CA ASP A 147 -23.51 1.64 23.65
C ASP A 147 -24.59 2.18 22.70
N GLU A 148 -24.83 3.48 22.74
CA GLU A 148 -25.82 4.13 21.86
C GLU A 148 -25.37 4.14 20.39
N ARG A 149 -24.08 3.94 20.11
CA ARG A 149 -23.58 3.94 18.74
C ARG A 149 -23.99 2.67 18.02
N ASP A 150 -23.86 1.51 18.66
CA ASP A 150 -24.08 0.19 18.05
C ASP A 150 -23.31 -0.01 16.73
N ASP A 151 -22.07 0.48 16.66
CA ASP A 151 -21.24 0.44 15.45
C ASP A 151 -20.40 -0.85 15.35
N ILE A 152 -19.63 -1.02 14.27
CA ILE A 152 -18.80 -2.23 14.12
C ILE A 152 -17.72 -2.32 15.21
N HIS A 153 -17.18 -1.18 15.66
CA HIS A 153 -16.12 -1.15 16.69
C HIS A 153 -16.65 -1.53 18.06
N HIS A 154 -17.91 -1.23 18.37
CA HIS A 154 -18.61 -1.76 19.54
C HIS A 154 -18.47 -3.28 19.64
N PHE A 155 -18.84 -4.00 18.57
CA PHE A 155 -18.79 -5.46 18.56
C PHE A 155 -17.36 -6.02 18.63
N ILE A 156 -16.37 -5.30 18.11
CA ILE A 156 -14.98 -5.72 18.14
C ILE A 156 -14.35 -5.50 19.51
N PHE A 157 -14.63 -4.37 20.18
CA PHE A 157 -13.82 -3.90 21.31
C PHE A 157 -14.56 -3.94 22.65
N THR A 158 -15.85 -3.62 22.69
CA THR A 158 -16.53 -3.26 23.95
C THR A 158 -17.76 -4.11 24.27
N CYS A 159 -18.47 -4.65 23.26
CA CYS A 159 -19.75 -5.34 23.43
C CYS A 159 -19.70 -6.48 24.47
N PRO A 160 -20.36 -6.34 25.63
CA PRO A 160 -20.32 -7.34 26.70
C PRO A 160 -20.80 -8.73 26.28
N LEU A 161 -21.79 -8.81 25.37
CA LEU A 161 -22.32 -10.08 24.86
C LEU A 161 -21.25 -10.93 24.16
N LEU A 162 -20.24 -10.27 23.59
CA LEU A 162 -19.11 -10.91 22.91
C LEU A 162 -17.85 -10.97 23.78
N GLY A 163 -17.92 -10.53 25.04
CA GLY A 163 -16.77 -10.44 25.93
C GLY A 163 -16.04 -11.77 26.13
N HIS A 164 -16.78 -12.87 26.20
CA HIS A 164 -16.23 -14.23 26.35
C HIS A 164 -15.42 -14.71 25.11
N LEU A 165 -15.62 -14.08 23.95
CA LEU A 165 -14.89 -14.40 22.71
C LEU A 165 -13.63 -13.54 22.55
N ARG A 166 -13.56 -12.39 23.22
CA ARG A 166 -12.38 -11.53 23.25
C ARG A 166 -11.33 -12.14 24.18
N LYS A 167 -10.31 -12.76 23.59
CA LYS A 167 -9.19 -13.38 24.29
C LYS A 167 -7.98 -12.47 24.35
N ARG A 168 -7.77 -11.67 23.30
CA ARG A 168 -6.56 -10.85 23.13
C ARG A 168 -6.89 -9.41 22.77
N ILE A 169 -8.03 -9.17 22.11
CA ILE A 169 -8.49 -7.81 21.79
C ILE A 169 -8.99 -7.14 23.06
N SER A 170 -8.39 -5.99 23.37
CA SER A 170 -8.78 -5.15 24.51
C SER A 170 -9.56 -3.91 24.04
N PRO A 171 -10.44 -3.32 24.87
CA PRO A 171 -11.22 -2.13 24.51
C PRO A 171 -10.42 -0.92 24.00
N GLY A 172 -9.16 -0.79 24.41
CA GLY A 172 -8.26 0.30 24.00
C GLY A 172 -7.36 -0.03 22.80
N ASP A 173 -7.51 -1.19 22.17
CA ASP A 173 -6.72 -1.54 21.00
C ASP A 173 -7.12 -0.71 19.77
N ASP A 174 -6.12 -0.34 18.98
CA ASP A 174 -6.33 0.35 17.71
C ASP A 174 -6.65 -0.65 16.59
N ILE A 175 -7.62 -0.31 15.73
CA ILE A 175 -8.07 -1.21 14.66
C ILE A 175 -6.96 -1.54 13.64
N LEU A 176 -6.00 -0.64 13.40
CA LEU A 176 -4.86 -0.93 12.52
C LEU A 176 -3.95 -2.00 13.12
N ARG A 177 -3.75 -1.97 14.45
CA ARG A 177 -3.01 -3.03 15.16
C ARG A 177 -3.73 -4.38 14.98
N VAL A 178 -5.04 -4.40 15.18
CA VAL A 178 -5.86 -5.60 15.00
C VAL A 178 -5.73 -6.15 13.57
N LEU A 179 -5.86 -5.31 12.55
CA LEU A 179 -5.76 -5.71 11.13
C LEU A 179 -4.36 -6.15 10.71
N SER A 180 -3.32 -5.60 11.34
CA SER A 180 -1.92 -5.90 11.02
C SER A 180 -1.44 -7.20 11.67
N HIS A 181 -2.05 -7.61 12.79
CA HIS A 181 -1.66 -8.81 13.51
C HIS A 181 -2.56 -10.01 13.15
N PRO A 182 -2.05 -11.08 12.52
CA PRO A 182 -2.88 -12.18 12.00
C PRO A 182 -3.83 -12.80 13.02
N ILE A 183 -3.36 -13.00 14.26
CA ILE A 183 -4.17 -13.61 15.31
C ILE A 183 -5.29 -12.68 15.79
N LEU A 184 -5.01 -11.38 15.97
CA LEU A 184 -6.03 -10.41 16.38
C LEU A 184 -7.06 -10.22 15.26
N ARG A 185 -6.61 -10.18 14.01
CA ARG A 185 -7.48 -10.10 12.84
C ARG A 185 -8.44 -11.27 12.76
N GLU A 186 -7.99 -12.49 13.03
CA GLU A 186 -8.86 -13.66 13.01
C GLU A 186 -9.83 -13.70 14.20
N GLU A 187 -9.40 -13.24 15.37
CA GLU A 187 -10.29 -13.03 16.52
C GLU A 187 -11.39 -12.01 16.19
N MET A 188 -11.03 -10.85 15.62
CA MET A 188 -11.97 -9.84 15.14
C MET A 188 -12.97 -10.41 14.13
N ARG A 189 -12.51 -11.20 13.16
CA ARG A 189 -13.38 -11.87 12.19
C ARG A 189 -14.32 -12.86 12.86
N THR A 190 -13.87 -13.55 13.88
CA THR A 190 -14.70 -14.49 14.67
C THR A 190 -15.80 -13.73 15.42
N LEU A 191 -15.48 -12.58 16.03
CA LEU A 191 -16.47 -11.70 16.68
C LEU A 191 -17.54 -11.26 15.69
N LEU A 192 -17.15 -10.69 14.55
CA LEU A 192 -18.10 -10.19 13.54
C LEU A 192 -18.89 -11.32 12.86
N ARG A 193 -18.28 -12.48 12.65
CA ARG A 193 -18.99 -13.68 12.19
C ARG A 193 -20.02 -14.14 13.22
N THR A 194 -19.71 -14.06 14.51
CA THR A 194 -20.67 -14.42 15.57
C THR A 194 -21.87 -13.49 15.56
N VAL A 195 -21.65 -12.18 15.37
CA VAL A 195 -22.73 -11.19 15.18
C VAL A 195 -23.63 -11.58 14.02
N TYR A 196 -23.03 -11.89 12.87
CA TYR A 196 -23.76 -12.31 11.68
C TYR A 196 -24.60 -13.58 11.89
N LEU A 197 -24.03 -14.60 12.54
CA LEU A 197 -24.73 -15.88 12.74
C LEU A 197 -25.80 -15.82 13.84
N ASN A 198 -25.73 -14.86 14.76
CA ASN A 198 -26.59 -14.79 15.95
C ASN A 198 -27.35 -13.46 16.02
N GLU A 199 -27.62 -12.86 14.87
CA GLU A 199 -28.21 -11.54 14.73
C GLU A 199 -29.50 -11.37 15.57
N SER A 200 -30.41 -12.34 15.52
CA SER A 200 -31.68 -12.32 16.28
C SER A 200 -31.48 -12.29 17.79
N ASN A 201 -30.39 -12.90 18.28
CA ASN A 201 -30.04 -12.97 19.69
C ASN A 201 -29.22 -11.76 20.16
N ILE A 202 -28.56 -11.05 19.24
CA ILE A 202 -27.68 -9.91 19.57
C ILE A 202 -28.41 -8.58 19.38
N PHE A 203 -29.32 -8.50 18.42
CA PHE A 203 -30.10 -7.30 18.14
C PHE A 203 -31.52 -7.39 18.68
N GLN A 204 -32.06 -6.26 19.10
CA GLN A 204 -33.47 -6.09 19.43
C GLN A 204 -34.09 -5.01 18.55
N GLU A 205 -35.37 -5.16 18.23
CA GLU A 205 -36.16 -4.12 17.59
C GLU A 205 -36.48 -3.01 18.60
N LEU A 206 -36.57 -1.78 18.11
CA LEU A 206 -36.91 -0.58 18.88
C LEU A 206 -38.34 -0.15 18.59
#